data_AF-A0A356W690-F1
#
_entry.id   AF-A0A356W690-F1
#
_cell.length_a   1.000
_cell.length_b   1.000
_cell.length_c   1.000
_cell.angle_alpha   90.00
_cell.angle_beta   90.00
_cell.angle_gamma   90.00
#
_symmetry.space_group_name_H-M   'P 1'
#
loop_
_entity.id
_entity.type
_entity.pdbx_description
1 polymer ?
#
loop_
_entity_poly.entity_id
_entity_poly.type
_entity_poly.pdbx_seq_one_letter_code
_entity_poly.pdbx_strand_id
1 'polypeptide(L)'
;MKLIPSPFAPAHFPDLPIVHGVRAATGSRGFYAARGLTRDDVFLFAFDEGTSCAGVYTVSNTASADVLWCREALKSGAGTASALVVNSGNSNAFTGPKGVLKNDATLKAMGDALGVAKETCFIAATGVIGEPLADPNYVGSIVPELAARLAAPDWEAAARAFMTTDTFPKGAGRSFDLDGTQINIAGIAKGSGMIAPNMATMLSYVFTDAAIAPALLQELLEDITDETFNSITVDGDTSTSDTLMVFATGASGMSPITSSDDPRFEVLADALHAVCLELAHLIVKDGEGASKFV
;
A
#
# COMPACT_ATOMS: atom_id res chain seq x y z
N MET A 1 -1.85 16.99 -16.59
CA MET A 1 -0.83 18.03 -16.34
C MET A 1 0.52 17.41 -16.67
N LYS A 2 1.35 18.05 -17.50
CA LYS A 2 2.69 17.54 -17.79
C LYS A 2 3.59 17.95 -16.63
N LEU A 3 3.70 17.10 -15.61
CA LEU A 3 4.55 17.36 -14.45
C LEU A 3 6.02 17.34 -14.89
N ILE A 4 6.83 18.20 -14.30
CA ILE A 4 8.29 18.18 -14.48
C ILE A 4 8.82 17.11 -13.51
N PRO A 5 9.53 16.08 -13.99
CA PRO A 5 10.15 15.10 -13.10
C PRO A 5 11.06 15.76 -12.07
N SER A 6 11.01 15.28 -10.84
CA SER A 6 11.95 15.66 -9.78
C SER A 6 13.39 15.49 -10.26
N PRO A 7 14.32 16.38 -9.90
CA PRO A 7 15.74 16.20 -10.20
C PRO A 7 16.36 14.97 -9.52
N PHE A 8 15.66 14.38 -8.54
CA PHE A 8 16.06 13.16 -7.83
C PHE A 8 15.40 11.89 -8.37
N ALA A 9 14.60 12.00 -9.44
CA ALA A 9 13.96 10.84 -10.06
C ALA A 9 15.03 9.80 -10.47
N PRO A 10 14.91 8.54 -10.03
CA PRO A 10 15.80 7.48 -10.47
C PRO A 10 15.75 7.30 -11.99
N ALA A 11 16.85 6.87 -12.59
CA ALA A 11 16.92 6.66 -14.05
C ALA A 11 15.99 5.54 -14.54
N HIS A 12 15.71 4.56 -13.70
CA HIS A 12 14.79 3.45 -13.93
C HIS A 12 14.14 3.05 -12.60
N PHE A 13 12.97 2.41 -12.68
CA PHE A 13 12.37 1.75 -11.53
C PHE A 13 13.26 0.56 -11.13
N PRO A 14 13.50 0.30 -9.83
CA PRO A 14 14.38 -0.79 -9.42
C PRO A 14 13.79 -2.16 -9.74
N ASP A 15 14.67 -3.12 -10.03
CA ASP A 15 14.29 -4.53 -10.11
C ASP A 15 13.99 -5.05 -8.69
N LEU A 16 12.71 -5.21 -8.37
CA LEU A 16 12.28 -5.71 -7.06
C LEU A 16 12.21 -7.24 -7.06
N PRO A 17 12.48 -7.90 -5.92
CA PRO A 17 12.46 -9.35 -5.85
C PRO A 17 11.04 -9.91 -6.01
N ILE A 18 10.97 -11.19 -6.36
CA ILE A 18 9.72 -11.94 -6.37
C ILE A 18 9.39 -12.28 -4.92
N VAL A 19 8.27 -11.77 -4.41
CA VAL A 19 7.73 -12.15 -3.11
C VAL A 19 6.76 -13.30 -3.30
N HIS A 20 7.10 -14.48 -2.79
CA HIS A 20 6.25 -15.65 -2.91
C HIS A 20 4.90 -15.45 -2.21
N GLY A 21 3.84 -16.06 -2.74
CA GLY A 21 2.48 -15.93 -2.21
C GLY A 21 1.79 -14.59 -2.46
N VAL A 22 2.39 -13.72 -3.30
CA VAL A 22 1.78 -12.46 -3.74
C VAL A 22 1.45 -12.54 -5.23
N ARG A 23 0.22 -12.16 -5.59
CA ARG A 23 -0.21 -11.99 -6.97
C ARG A 23 -0.83 -10.61 -7.15
N ALA A 24 -0.68 -10.02 -8.34
CA ALA A 24 -1.24 -8.71 -8.63
C ALA A 24 -1.78 -8.58 -10.05
N ALA A 25 -2.66 -7.61 -10.25
CA ALA A 25 -3.11 -7.12 -11.54
C ALA A 25 -3.46 -5.64 -11.47
N THR A 26 -3.25 -4.91 -12.56
CA THR A 26 -3.63 -3.50 -12.72
C THR A 26 -4.69 -3.33 -13.81
N GLY A 27 -5.42 -2.22 -13.73
CA GLY A 27 -6.40 -1.84 -14.74
C GLY A 27 -6.88 -0.40 -14.59
N SER A 28 -7.77 0.01 -15.49
CA SER A 28 -8.28 1.39 -15.55
C SER A 28 -9.80 1.42 -15.40
N ARG A 29 -10.29 2.25 -14.48
CA ARG A 29 -11.67 2.71 -14.41
C ARG A 29 -11.88 4.02 -15.15
N GLY A 30 -10.82 4.73 -15.50
CA GLY A 30 -10.87 5.97 -16.27
C GLY A 30 -10.98 7.22 -15.41
N PHE A 31 -10.49 7.18 -14.16
CA PHE A 31 -10.46 8.34 -13.26
C PHE A 31 -9.68 9.53 -13.84
N TYR A 32 -8.73 9.26 -14.75
CA TYR A 32 -7.94 10.29 -15.42
C TYR A 32 -8.39 10.60 -16.85
N ALA A 33 -9.44 9.94 -17.36
CA ALA A 33 -9.91 10.11 -18.73
C ALA A 33 -10.35 11.55 -19.02
N ALA A 34 -11.02 12.21 -18.06
CA ALA A 34 -11.40 13.62 -18.15
C ALA A 34 -10.20 14.58 -18.24
N ARG A 35 -9.01 14.12 -17.85
CA ARG A 35 -7.73 14.85 -17.97
C ARG A 35 -6.97 14.51 -19.25
N GLY A 36 -7.58 13.74 -20.16
CA GLY A 36 -6.98 13.30 -21.43
C GLY A 36 -5.90 12.23 -21.27
N LEU A 37 -5.89 11.49 -20.15
CA LEU A 37 -4.91 10.45 -19.87
C LEU A 37 -5.57 9.08 -19.90
N THR A 38 -4.92 8.14 -20.60
CA THR A 38 -5.25 6.71 -20.54
C THR A 38 -4.13 6.02 -19.79
N ARG A 39 -4.44 5.54 -18.58
CA ARG A 39 -3.53 4.81 -17.71
C ARG A 39 -4.32 3.96 -16.73
N ASP A 40 -3.66 2.96 -16.17
CA ASP A 40 -4.18 2.24 -15.02
C ASP A 40 -4.29 3.20 -13.83
N ASP A 41 -5.38 3.01 -13.09
CA ASP A 41 -5.75 3.80 -11.92
C ASP A 41 -6.32 2.94 -10.79
N VAL A 42 -6.34 1.61 -10.98
CA VAL A 42 -6.68 0.61 -9.96
C VAL A 42 -5.66 -0.53 -10.00
N PHE A 43 -5.27 -1.02 -8.83
CA PHE A 43 -4.61 -2.32 -8.69
C PHE A 43 -5.37 -3.22 -7.72
N LEU A 44 -5.20 -4.53 -7.92
CA LEU A 44 -5.58 -5.59 -6.99
C LEU A 44 -4.33 -6.40 -6.65
N PHE A 45 -4.06 -6.57 -5.37
CA PHE A 45 -3.18 -7.61 -4.85
C PHE A 45 -4.03 -8.70 -4.20
N ALA A 46 -3.63 -9.96 -4.39
CA ALA A 46 -4.17 -11.13 -3.71
C ALA A 46 -3.03 -11.91 -3.07
N PHE A 47 -3.30 -12.44 -1.88
CA PHE A 47 -2.32 -13.12 -1.04
C PHE A 47 -2.73 -14.57 -0.80
N ASP A 48 -1.74 -15.42 -0.56
CA ASP A 48 -1.99 -16.80 -0.18
C ASP A 48 -2.58 -16.90 1.24
N GLU A 49 -3.26 -18.02 1.51
CA GLU A 49 -3.91 -18.27 2.80
C GLU A 49 -2.88 -18.27 3.94
N GLY A 50 -3.23 -17.65 5.07
CA GLY A 50 -2.34 -17.54 6.23
C GLY A 50 -1.43 -16.31 6.21
N THR A 51 -1.57 -15.41 5.22
CA THR A 51 -0.84 -14.14 5.19
C THR A 51 -1.16 -13.28 6.42
N SER A 52 -0.13 -12.98 7.22
CA SER A 52 -0.18 -12.00 8.29
C SER A 52 -0.15 -10.59 7.71
N CYS A 53 -0.80 -9.64 8.36
CA CYS A 53 -0.71 -8.23 8.00
C CYS A 53 -0.66 -7.31 9.22
N ALA A 54 -0.06 -6.15 8.99
CA ALA A 54 -0.02 -5.03 9.92
C ALA A 54 -0.35 -3.75 9.17
N GLY A 55 -0.85 -2.75 9.90
CA GLY A 55 -1.16 -1.46 9.30
C GLY A 55 -1.05 -0.30 10.28
N VAL A 56 -0.52 0.81 9.78
CA VAL A 56 -0.52 2.11 10.45
C VAL A 56 -1.25 3.11 9.55
N TYR A 57 -2.06 3.98 10.14
CA TYR A 57 -3.01 4.82 9.41
C TYR A 57 -3.06 6.26 9.94
N THR A 58 -3.46 7.23 9.09
CA THR A 58 -3.63 8.65 9.46
C THR A 58 -4.40 8.84 10.77
N VAL A 59 -3.84 9.61 11.72
CA VAL A 59 -4.55 9.97 12.96
C VAL A 59 -5.50 11.17 12.76
N SER A 60 -5.68 11.64 11.53
CA SER A 60 -6.57 12.74 11.21
C SER A 60 -8.01 12.50 11.70
N ASN A 61 -8.60 13.53 12.30
CA ASN A 61 -10.03 13.55 12.70
C ASN A 61 -10.97 13.43 11.49
N THR A 62 -10.45 13.53 10.28
CA THR A 62 -11.20 13.50 9.02
C THR A 62 -10.79 12.32 8.14
N ALA A 63 -10.33 11.23 8.77
CA ALA A 63 -9.97 9.98 8.11
C ALA A 63 -11.05 9.49 7.12
N SER A 64 -10.61 9.01 5.95
CA SER A 64 -11.48 8.52 4.89
C SER A 64 -12.24 7.26 5.32
N ALA A 65 -13.32 6.94 4.61
CA ALA A 65 -14.07 5.71 4.85
C ALA A 65 -13.18 4.47 4.69
N ASP A 66 -12.20 4.50 3.77
CA ASP A 66 -11.26 3.42 3.47
C ASP A 66 -10.33 3.17 4.67
N VAL A 67 -9.79 4.23 5.30
CA VAL A 67 -8.97 4.12 6.51
C VAL A 67 -9.78 3.55 7.68
N LEU A 68 -11.01 4.04 7.87
CA LEU A 68 -11.87 3.55 8.94
C LEU A 68 -12.19 2.06 8.77
N TRP A 69 -12.43 1.62 7.53
CA TRP A 69 -12.60 0.21 7.23
C TRP A 69 -11.34 -0.61 7.52
N CYS A 70 -10.17 -0.20 7.03
CA CYS A 70 -8.95 -0.98 7.19
C CYS A 70 -8.56 -1.17 8.67
N ARG A 71 -8.81 -0.17 9.52
CA ARG A 71 -8.66 -0.29 10.98
C ARG A 71 -9.57 -1.36 11.58
N GLU A 72 -10.81 -1.44 11.12
CA GLU A 72 -11.77 -2.43 11.57
C GLU A 72 -11.42 -3.82 11.03
N ALA A 73 -11.05 -3.93 9.75
CA ALA A 73 -10.61 -5.17 9.12
C ALA A 73 -9.38 -5.76 9.83
N LEU A 74 -8.39 -4.94 10.18
CA LEU A 74 -7.19 -5.39 10.88
C LEU A 74 -7.53 -6.03 12.24
N LYS A 75 -8.50 -5.47 12.97
CA LYS A 75 -8.97 -5.99 14.27
C LYS A 75 -9.83 -7.24 14.10
N SER A 76 -10.86 -7.16 13.26
CA SER A 76 -11.85 -8.23 13.07
C SER A 76 -11.28 -9.44 12.32
N GLY A 77 -10.33 -9.22 11.42
CA GLY A 77 -9.56 -10.23 10.71
C GLY A 77 -8.34 -10.75 11.48
N ALA A 78 -8.14 -10.34 12.75
CA ALA A 78 -7.04 -10.77 13.62
C ALA A 78 -5.65 -10.65 12.97
N GLY A 79 -5.42 -9.57 12.21
CA GLY A 79 -4.16 -9.35 11.50
C GLY A 79 -3.90 -10.32 10.35
N THR A 80 -4.94 -10.84 9.70
CA THR A 80 -4.80 -11.67 8.48
C THR A 80 -5.28 -10.93 7.23
N ALA A 81 -4.69 -11.27 6.08
CA ALA A 81 -5.01 -10.64 4.81
C ALA A 81 -5.22 -11.66 3.69
N SER A 82 -6.09 -11.32 2.75
CA SER A 82 -6.31 -12.08 1.52
C SER A 82 -6.25 -11.21 0.26
N ALA A 83 -6.59 -9.93 0.36
CA ALA A 83 -6.52 -9.02 -0.79
C ALA A 83 -6.44 -7.55 -0.41
N LEU A 84 -5.90 -6.74 -1.34
CA LEU A 84 -5.85 -5.29 -1.27
C LEU A 84 -6.28 -4.68 -2.61
N VAL A 85 -7.25 -3.77 -2.60
CA VAL A 85 -7.61 -2.96 -3.78
C VAL A 85 -7.30 -1.49 -3.53
N VAL A 86 -6.60 -0.84 -4.45
CA VAL A 86 -6.31 0.59 -4.34
C VAL A 86 -6.66 1.29 -5.63
N ASN A 87 -7.32 2.45 -5.52
CA ASN A 87 -7.59 3.33 -6.65
C ASN A 87 -6.92 4.70 -6.50
N SER A 88 -6.56 5.32 -7.62
CA SER A 88 -6.16 6.73 -7.66
C SER A 88 -7.12 7.60 -8.48
N GLY A 89 -7.02 8.92 -8.29
CA GLY A 89 -7.86 9.93 -8.93
C GLY A 89 -9.06 10.36 -8.09
N ASN A 90 -9.52 9.54 -7.14
CA ASN A 90 -10.57 9.84 -6.17
C ASN A 90 -10.14 9.31 -4.79
N SER A 91 -10.14 10.14 -3.75
CA SER A 91 -9.66 9.74 -2.42
C SER A 91 -10.70 9.07 -1.54
N ASN A 92 -11.98 9.12 -1.93
CA ASN A 92 -13.12 8.74 -1.11
C ASN A 92 -13.15 9.38 0.30
N ALA A 93 -12.42 10.47 0.50
CA ALA A 93 -12.44 11.24 1.74
C ALA A 93 -13.55 12.30 1.70
N PHE A 94 -14.15 12.60 2.86
CA PHE A 94 -15.26 13.55 2.99
C PHE A 94 -16.49 13.24 2.11
N THR A 95 -16.75 11.96 1.82
CA THR A 95 -17.89 11.51 0.99
C THR A 95 -19.09 11.01 1.82
N GLY A 96 -18.98 11.00 3.15
CA GLY A 96 -20.05 10.62 4.08
C GLY A 96 -20.56 9.19 3.83
N PRO A 97 -21.88 8.93 3.97
CA PRO A 97 -22.47 7.60 3.77
C PRO A 97 -22.18 7.00 2.38
N LYS A 98 -21.99 7.82 1.34
CA LYS A 98 -21.66 7.32 0.00
C LYS A 98 -20.28 6.68 -0.05
N GLY A 99 -19.33 7.15 0.75
CA GLY A 99 -18.01 6.54 0.81
C GLY A 99 -18.03 5.15 1.45
N VAL A 100 -18.88 4.96 2.46
CA VAL A 100 -19.11 3.64 3.07
C VAL A 100 -19.74 2.69 2.04
N LEU A 101 -20.75 3.15 1.29
CA LEU A 101 -21.37 2.35 0.23
C LEU A 101 -20.37 1.95 -0.87
N LYS A 102 -19.43 2.83 -1.24
CA LYS A 102 -18.33 2.48 -2.16
C LYS A 102 -17.49 1.34 -1.61
N ASN A 103 -17.13 1.42 -0.33
CA ASN A 103 -16.32 0.42 0.33
C ASN A 103 -17.04 -0.92 0.38
N ASP A 104 -18.30 -0.94 0.83
CA ASP A 104 -19.13 -2.14 0.89
C ASP A 104 -19.26 -2.82 -0.48
N ALA A 105 -19.50 -2.04 -1.54
CA ALA A 105 -19.60 -2.56 -2.90
C ALA A 105 -18.26 -3.15 -3.40
N THR A 106 -17.15 -2.46 -3.12
CA THR A 106 -15.81 -2.93 -3.51
C THR A 106 -15.43 -4.21 -2.76
N LEU A 107 -15.66 -4.26 -1.44
CA LEU A 107 -15.40 -5.43 -0.60
C LEU A 107 -16.26 -6.63 -1.00
N LYS A 108 -17.54 -6.38 -1.32
CA LYS A 108 -18.41 -7.43 -1.86
C LYS A 108 -17.84 -8.00 -3.17
N ALA A 109 -17.41 -7.14 -4.09
CA ALA A 109 -16.80 -7.58 -5.34
C ALA A 109 -15.51 -8.39 -5.13
N MET A 110 -14.68 -8.01 -4.14
CA MET A 110 -13.50 -8.78 -3.74
C MET A 110 -13.88 -10.16 -3.20
N GLY A 111 -14.83 -10.23 -2.26
CA GLY A 111 -15.30 -11.49 -1.68
C GLY A 111 -15.89 -12.43 -2.74
N ASP A 112 -16.74 -11.91 -3.63
CA ASP A 112 -17.36 -12.69 -4.70
C ASP A 112 -16.33 -13.20 -5.72
N ALA A 113 -15.34 -12.37 -6.10
CA ALA A 113 -14.36 -12.71 -7.13
C ALA A 113 -13.25 -13.65 -6.64
N LEU A 114 -12.86 -13.53 -5.37
CA LEU A 114 -11.72 -14.26 -4.80
C LEU A 114 -12.16 -15.39 -3.86
N GLY A 115 -13.42 -15.43 -3.43
CA GLY A 115 -13.92 -16.43 -2.49
C GLY A 115 -13.40 -16.23 -1.06
N VAL A 116 -13.18 -14.98 -0.64
CA VAL A 116 -12.53 -14.61 0.63
C VAL A 116 -13.49 -13.83 1.53
N ALA A 117 -13.22 -13.85 2.84
CA ALA A 117 -13.96 -13.05 3.80
C ALA A 117 -13.64 -11.55 3.63
N LYS A 118 -14.61 -10.68 3.87
CA LYS A 118 -14.39 -9.24 3.72
C LYS A 118 -13.40 -8.72 4.77
N GLU A 119 -13.39 -9.31 5.97
CA GLU A 119 -12.56 -8.92 7.10
C GLU A 119 -11.05 -9.11 6.84
N THR A 120 -10.69 -9.92 5.82
CA THR A 120 -9.30 -10.08 5.36
C THR A 120 -9.01 -9.25 4.10
N CYS A 121 -9.94 -8.39 3.68
CA CYS A 121 -9.82 -7.51 2.52
C CYS A 121 -9.58 -6.06 2.92
N PHE A 122 -8.56 -5.46 2.32
CA PHE A 122 -8.17 -4.08 2.56
C PHE A 122 -8.41 -3.23 1.31
N ILE A 123 -8.68 -1.95 1.53
CA ILE A 123 -8.96 -0.99 0.46
C ILE A 123 -8.31 0.36 0.75
N ALA A 124 -7.87 1.05 -0.29
CA ALA A 124 -7.45 2.43 -0.15
C ALA A 124 -7.77 3.26 -1.39
N ALA A 125 -7.75 4.57 -1.22
CA ALA A 125 -8.08 5.52 -2.26
C ALA A 125 -7.27 6.81 -2.08
N THR A 126 -6.80 7.38 -3.19
CA THR A 126 -6.07 8.66 -3.20
C THR A 126 -6.47 9.52 -4.40
N GLY A 127 -6.50 10.84 -4.23
CA GLY A 127 -6.92 11.78 -5.27
C GLY A 127 -7.81 12.88 -4.73
N VAL A 128 -8.82 13.28 -5.51
CA VAL A 128 -9.66 14.43 -5.15
C VAL A 128 -10.55 14.11 -3.94
N ILE A 129 -10.56 15.02 -2.95
CA ILE A 129 -11.36 14.96 -1.72
C ILE A 129 -12.76 15.55 -1.97
N GLY A 130 -13.78 14.99 -1.32
CA GLY A 130 -15.14 15.53 -1.32
C GLY A 130 -15.95 15.21 -2.58
N GLU A 131 -15.47 14.30 -3.43
CA GLU A 131 -16.14 13.86 -4.65
C GLU A 131 -16.74 12.45 -4.47
N PRO A 132 -17.98 12.31 -3.99
CA PRO A 132 -18.62 11.01 -3.90
C PRO A 132 -18.89 10.42 -5.29
N LEU A 133 -18.62 9.13 -5.45
CA LEU A 133 -18.93 8.41 -6.69
C LEU A 133 -20.45 8.31 -6.89
N ALA A 134 -20.89 8.49 -8.14
CA ALA A 134 -22.29 8.37 -8.51
C ALA A 134 -22.79 6.92 -8.39
N ASP A 135 -21.96 5.98 -8.83
CA ASP A 135 -22.14 4.53 -8.64
C ASP A 135 -21.19 4.03 -7.54
N PRO A 136 -21.70 3.52 -6.41
CA PRO A 136 -20.88 2.91 -5.37
C PRO A 136 -20.00 1.76 -5.87
N ASN A 137 -20.47 0.98 -6.85
CA ASN A 137 -19.74 -0.16 -7.40
C ASN A 137 -18.74 0.23 -8.49
N TYR A 138 -18.50 1.54 -8.72
CA TYR A 138 -17.64 1.97 -9.81
C TYR A 138 -16.24 1.38 -9.72
N VAL A 139 -15.62 1.31 -8.53
CA VAL A 139 -14.33 0.63 -8.33
C VAL A 139 -14.51 -0.89 -8.29
N GLY A 140 -15.47 -1.40 -7.52
CA GLY A 140 -15.73 -2.86 -7.41
C GLY A 140 -15.97 -3.56 -8.76
N SER A 141 -16.53 -2.86 -9.75
CA SER A 141 -16.87 -3.42 -11.06
C SER A 141 -15.69 -3.98 -11.88
N ILE A 142 -14.44 -3.52 -11.65
CA ILE A 142 -13.26 -4.06 -12.34
C ILE A 142 -12.63 -5.24 -11.59
N VAL A 143 -12.99 -5.47 -10.33
CA VAL A 143 -12.35 -6.48 -9.48
C VAL A 143 -12.42 -7.90 -10.08
N PRO A 144 -13.55 -8.36 -10.66
CA PRO A 144 -13.59 -9.68 -11.30
C PRO A 144 -12.62 -9.82 -12.50
N GLU A 145 -12.44 -8.76 -13.28
CA GLU A 145 -11.50 -8.74 -14.40
C GLU A 145 -10.05 -8.79 -13.91
N LEU A 146 -9.72 -8.02 -12.87
CA LEU A 146 -8.39 -8.05 -12.25
C LEU A 146 -8.10 -9.42 -11.63
N ALA A 147 -9.07 -10.00 -10.93
CA ALA A 147 -8.95 -11.31 -10.31
C ALA A 147 -8.63 -12.41 -11.34
N ALA A 148 -9.27 -12.36 -12.52
CA ALA A 148 -9.02 -13.30 -13.61
C ALA A 148 -7.62 -13.16 -14.24
N ARG A 149 -6.93 -12.05 -14.01
CA ARG A 149 -5.60 -11.74 -14.57
C ARG A 149 -4.48 -11.74 -13.52
N LEU A 150 -4.75 -12.16 -12.28
CA LEU A 150 -3.76 -12.22 -11.21
C LEU A 150 -2.55 -13.06 -11.63
N ALA A 151 -1.37 -12.43 -11.58
CA ALA A 151 -0.10 -13.05 -11.92
C ALA A 151 0.99 -12.58 -10.94
N ALA A 152 2.24 -12.99 -11.17
CA ALA A 152 3.38 -12.41 -10.46
C ALA A 152 3.34 -10.87 -10.59
N PRO A 153 3.58 -10.11 -9.51
CA PRO A 153 3.44 -8.66 -9.55
C PRO A 153 4.35 -8.00 -10.58
N ASP A 154 3.76 -7.17 -11.44
CA ASP A 154 4.47 -6.10 -12.13
C ASP A 154 4.54 -4.90 -11.18
N TRP A 155 5.63 -4.82 -10.43
CA TRP A 155 5.82 -3.82 -9.38
C TRP A 155 5.80 -2.39 -9.91
N GLU A 156 6.37 -2.15 -11.10
CA GLU A 156 6.37 -0.82 -11.70
C GLU A 156 4.96 -0.42 -12.15
N ALA A 157 4.22 -1.33 -12.79
CA ALA A 157 2.83 -1.07 -13.18
C ALA A 157 1.94 -0.78 -11.96
N ALA A 158 2.06 -1.56 -10.89
CA ALA A 158 1.34 -1.32 -9.64
C ALA A 158 1.73 0.03 -9.02
N ALA A 159 3.03 0.33 -8.96
CA ALA A 159 3.54 1.60 -8.45
C ALA A 159 3.04 2.79 -9.28
N ARG A 160 2.83 2.64 -10.59
CA ARG A 160 2.29 3.67 -11.47
C ARG A 160 0.78 3.85 -11.34
N ALA A 161 0.04 2.76 -11.14
CA ALA A 161 -1.43 2.77 -11.12
C ALA A 161 -2.00 3.74 -10.07
N PHE A 162 -1.38 3.80 -8.89
CA PHE A 162 -1.85 4.64 -7.79
C PHE A 162 -1.17 6.02 -7.61
N MET A 163 -0.25 6.42 -8.50
CA MET A 163 0.37 7.76 -8.49
C MET A 163 -0.68 8.87 -8.68
N THR A 164 -0.50 10.03 -8.06
CA THR A 164 -1.33 11.23 -8.30
C THR A 164 -0.52 12.39 -8.88
N THR A 165 0.15 13.12 -8.02
CA THR A 165 1.04 14.25 -8.34
C THR A 165 2.50 13.83 -8.29
N ASP A 166 2.76 12.57 -7.97
CA ASP A 166 4.06 11.91 -8.08
C ASP A 166 4.64 12.11 -9.48
N THR A 167 5.94 12.37 -9.55
CA THR A 167 6.64 12.56 -10.82
C THR A 167 7.38 11.31 -11.29
N PHE A 168 7.60 10.34 -10.39
CA PHE A 168 8.13 9.02 -10.71
C PHE A 168 7.52 7.92 -9.80
N PRO A 169 7.40 6.67 -10.28
CA PRO A 169 6.97 5.54 -9.46
C PRO A 169 8.04 5.18 -8.42
N LYS A 170 7.62 4.83 -7.20
CA LYS A 170 8.53 4.57 -6.07
C LYS A 170 8.45 3.09 -5.68
N GLY A 171 9.61 2.45 -5.62
CA GLY A 171 9.75 1.06 -5.20
C GLY A 171 11.07 0.85 -4.48
N ALA A 172 11.11 -0.10 -3.55
CA ALA A 172 12.31 -0.55 -2.87
C ALA A 172 12.14 -2.03 -2.50
N GLY A 173 13.24 -2.78 -2.45
CA GLY A 173 13.18 -4.21 -2.14
C GLY A 173 14.53 -4.79 -1.79
N ARG A 174 14.50 -5.91 -1.07
CA ARG A 174 15.69 -6.59 -0.54
C ARG A 174 15.47 -8.09 -0.53
N SER A 175 16.55 -8.82 -0.82
CA SER A 175 16.63 -10.27 -0.69
C SER A 175 17.79 -10.59 0.24
N PHE A 176 17.57 -11.43 1.24
CA PHE A 176 18.60 -11.79 2.24
C PHE A 176 18.40 -13.22 2.74
N ASP A 177 19.48 -13.83 3.23
CA ASP A 177 19.43 -15.13 3.90
C ASP A 177 19.00 -14.94 5.36
N LEU A 178 18.05 -15.76 5.80
CA LEU A 178 17.59 -15.82 7.18
C LEU A 178 17.59 -17.27 7.63
N ASP A 179 18.66 -17.68 8.30
CA ASP A 179 18.87 -19.06 8.76
C ASP A 179 18.82 -20.09 7.61
N GLY A 180 19.54 -19.79 6.51
CA GLY A 180 19.59 -20.67 5.33
C GLY A 180 18.35 -20.61 4.43
N THR A 181 17.37 -19.75 4.75
CA THR A 181 16.17 -19.52 3.92
C THR A 181 16.27 -18.16 3.24
N GLN A 182 16.09 -18.13 1.92
CA GLN A 182 16.02 -16.89 1.16
C GLN A 182 14.70 -16.17 1.46
N ILE A 183 14.77 -14.96 2.00
CA ILE A 183 13.64 -14.07 2.26
C ILE A 183 13.66 -12.91 1.27
N ASN A 184 12.49 -12.47 0.83
CA ASN A 184 12.29 -11.36 -0.08
C ASN A 184 11.32 -10.34 0.50
N ILE A 185 11.68 -9.06 0.39
CA ILE A 185 10.84 -7.92 0.71
C ILE A 185 10.75 -7.03 -0.53
N ALA A 186 9.54 -6.64 -0.92
CA ALA A 186 9.29 -5.62 -1.94
C ALA A 186 8.26 -4.63 -1.43
N GLY A 187 8.42 -3.35 -1.74
CA GLY A 187 7.46 -2.33 -1.35
C GLY A 187 7.30 -1.28 -2.44
N ILE A 188 6.09 -0.72 -2.51
CA ILE A 188 5.74 0.39 -3.39
C ILE A 188 5.12 1.51 -2.56
N ALA A 189 5.41 2.75 -2.94
CA ALA A 189 4.85 3.91 -2.27
C ALA A 189 4.40 4.99 -3.26
N LYS A 190 3.53 5.87 -2.79
CA LYS A 190 3.16 7.10 -3.47
C LYS A 190 3.02 8.23 -2.45
N GLY A 191 3.16 9.46 -2.92
CA GLY A 191 3.22 10.67 -2.13
C GLY A 191 4.24 11.65 -2.72
N SER A 192 3.84 12.91 -2.84
CA SER A 192 4.69 14.02 -3.31
C SER A 192 4.25 15.37 -2.73
N GLY A 193 2.97 15.52 -2.39
CA GLY A 193 2.43 16.65 -1.64
C GLY A 193 1.49 16.16 -0.53
N MET A 194 1.14 17.08 0.36
CA MET A 194 0.38 16.86 1.60
C MET A 194 1.10 15.87 2.54
N ILE A 195 2.41 16.01 2.69
CA ILE A 195 3.24 15.08 3.49
C ILE A 195 3.64 15.75 4.81
N ALA A 196 3.28 15.15 5.95
CA ALA A 196 3.65 15.60 7.29
C ALA A 196 3.67 14.45 8.33
N PRO A 197 4.47 14.54 9.42
CA PRO A 197 4.53 13.53 10.48
C PRO A 197 3.15 13.14 11.07
N ASN A 198 3.10 11.98 11.73
CA ASN A 198 1.88 11.34 12.27
C ASN A 198 0.97 10.76 11.19
N MET A 199 1.57 9.98 10.29
CA MET A 199 0.99 9.39 9.08
C MET A 199 0.50 10.50 8.14
N ALA A 200 1.40 10.87 7.22
CA ALA A 200 1.39 11.87 6.12
C ALA A 200 0.67 11.40 4.85
N THR A 201 0.25 12.25 3.87
CA THR A 201 -0.35 11.89 2.52
C THR A 201 0.45 10.91 1.69
N MET A 202 0.51 9.68 2.16
CA MET A 202 1.22 8.60 1.54
C MET A 202 0.36 7.35 1.59
N LEU A 203 0.49 6.56 0.54
CA LEU A 203 0.06 5.17 0.56
C LEU A 203 1.32 4.35 0.32
N SER A 204 1.57 3.39 1.19
CA SER A 204 2.74 2.52 1.11
C SER A 204 2.33 1.09 1.43
N TYR A 205 2.74 0.17 0.56
CA TYR A 205 2.41 -1.25 0.67
C TYR A 205 3.68 -2.06 0.53
N VAL A 206 4.00 -2.82 1.56
CA VAL A 206 5.20 -3.65 1.64
C VAL A 206 4.79 -5.12 1.77
N PHE A 207 5.51 -5.99 1.08
CA PHE A 207 5.21 -7.38 0.93
C PHE A 207 6.46 -8.19 1.29
N THR A 208 6.29 -9.26 2.05
CA THR A 208 7.37 -10.18 2.39
C THR A 208 6.88 -11.62 2.35
N ASP A 209 7.75 -12.55 2.00
CA ASP A 209 7.49 -13.99 2.10
C ASP A 209 7.98 -14.59 3.42
N ALA A 210 8.51 -13.76 4.32
CA ALA A 210 8.79 -14.15 5.70
C ALA A 210 7.52 -14.60 6.43
N ALA A 211 7.65 -15.59 7.30
CA ALA A 211 6.59 -16.02 8.21
C ALA A 211 6.78 -15.34 9.57
N ILE A 212 5.85 -14.48 9.97
CA ILE A 212 5.87 -13.73 11.23
C ILE A 212 4.46 -13.63 11.82
N ALA A 213 4.35 -13.76 13.14
CA ALA A 213 3.07 -13.66 13.84
C ALA A 213 2.44 -12.26 13.68
N PRO A 214 1.11 -12.14 13.47
CA PRO A 214 0.46 -10.86 13.21
C PRO A 214 0.70 -9.79 14.27
N ALA A 215 0.63 -10.14 15.56
CA ALA A 215 0.85 -9.19 16.65
C ALA A 215 2.28 -8.63 16.64
N LEU A 216 3.27 -9.50 16.44
CA LEU A 216 4.68 -9.11 16.37
C LEU A 216 4.97 -8.28 15.12
N LEU A 217 4.32 -8.58 13.99
CA LEU A 217 4.42 -7.77 12.78
C LEU A 217 3.83 -6.37 12.99
N GLN A 218 2.74 -6.25 13.74
CA GLN A 218 2.13 -4.96 14.09
C GLN A 218 3.04 -4.12 14.97
N GLU A 219 3.60 -4.70 16.05
CA GLU A 219 4.55 -4.03 16.93
C GLU A 219 5.79 -3.54 16.14
N LEU A 220 6.37 -4.42 15.33
CA LEU A 220 7.51 -4.08 14.48
C LEU A 220 7.20 -2.94 13.49
N LEU A 221 6.01 -2.97 12.88
CA LEU A 221 5.62 -1.94 11.92
C LEU A 221 5.44 -0.58 12.60
N GLU A 222 4.87 -0.53 13.81
CA GLU A 222 4.70 0.70 14.58
C GLU A 222 6.06 1.36 14.85
N ASP A 223 7.03 0.59 15.37
CA ASP A 223 8.39 1.08 15.64
C ASP A 223 9.08 1.61 14.37
N ILE A 224 9.03 0.84 13.27
CA ILE A 224 9.63 1.23 11.99
C ILE A 224 8.97 2.51 11.44
N THR A 225 7.66 2.65 11.61
CA THR A 225 6.93 3.80 11.06
C THR A 225 7.40 5.10 11.71
N ASP A 226 7.65 5.09 13.01
CA ASP A 226 8.12 6.26 13.77
C ASP A 226 9.48 6.76 13.27
N GLU A 227 10.40 5.87 12.95
CA GLU A 227 11.74 6.21 12.46
C GLU A 227 11.80 6.51 10.94
N THR A 228 10.73 6.20 10.19
CA THR A 228 10.70 6.33 8.73
C THR A 228 9.61 7.29 8.24
N PHE A 229 8.40 6.81 7.99
CA PHE A 229 7.32 7.58 7.37
C PHE A 229 6.79 8.71 8.28
N ASN A 230 6.84 8.55 9.61
CA ASN A 230 6.52 9.62 10.55
C ASN A 230 7.67 10.63 10.74
N SER A 231 8.83 10.37 10.13
CA SER A 231 10.01 11.24 10.18
C SER A 231 10.21 12.07 8.90
N ILE A 232 9.24 12.04 7.96
CA ILE A 232 9.29 12.83 6.72
C ILE A 232 8.19 13.91 6.65
N THR A 233 8.50 15.02 5.98
CA THR A 233 7.56 16.11 5.67
C THR A 233 7.91 16.71 4.31
N VAL A 234 6.91 17.23 3.60
CA VAL A 234 7.11 18.02 2.37
C VAL A 234 6.53 19.41 2.54
N ASP A 235 5.27 19.52 2.96
CA ASP A 235 4.54 20.79 3.07
C ASP A 235 3.84 20.98 4.43
N GLY A 236 3.85 19.97 5.31
CA GLY A 236 3.32 20.07 6.66
C GLY A 236 1.81 19.78 6.80
N ASP A 237 1.14 19.42 5.71
CA ASP A 237 -0.29 19.06 5.74
C ASP A 237 -0.48 17.54 5.93
N THR A 238 -1.16 17.12 7.01
CA THR A 238 -1.51 15.71 7.25
C THR A 238 -2.73 15.29 6.42
N SER A 239 -2.71 14.09 5.80
CA SER A 239 -3.84 13.64 4.96
C SER A 239 -5.02 13.10 5.73
N THR A 240 -6.09 12.88 4.98
CA THR A 240 -7.24 12.07 5.38
C THR A 240 -7.11 10.58 5.06
N SER A 241 -6.10 10.13 4.31
CA SER A 241 -6.11 8.79 3.71
C SER A 241 -4.88 7.92 4.02
N ASP A 242 -4.03 8.33 4.94
CA ASP A 242 -2.68 7.75 5.06
C ASP A 242 -2.72 6.33 5.55
N THR A 243 -1.99 5.49 4.84
CA THR A 243 -2.04 4.04 5.02
C THR A 243 -0.70 3.43 4.65
N LEU A 244 -0.01 2.89 5.65
CA LEU A 244 1.12 1.98 5.49
C LEU A 244 0.63 0.60 5.88
N MET A 245 0.81 -0.39 5.01
CA MET A 245 0.53 -1.78 5.34
C MET A 245 1.67 -2.70 4.95
N VAL A 246 1.91 -3.71 5.78
CA VAL A 246 2.82 -4.83 5.50
C VAL A 246 2.03 -6.11 5.39
N PHE A 247 2.31 -6.91 4.37
CA PHE A 247 1.72 -8.23 4.14
C PHE A 247 2.83 -9.29 4.12
N ALA A 248 2.80 -10.20 5.09
CA ALA A 248 3.79 -11.26 5.26
C ALA A 248 3.14 -12.62 4.95
N THR A 249 3.42 -13.16 3.76
CA THR A 249 2.71 -14.33 3.22
C THR A 249 3.13 -15.66 3.85
N GLY A 250 4.30 -15.69 4.50
CA GLY A 250 4.89 -16.93 5.04
C GLY A 250 5.31 -17.95 3.97
N ALA A 251 5.33 -17.56 2.69
CA ALA A 251 5.57 -18.47 1.57
C ALA A 251 7.05 -18.81 1.31
N SER A 252 7.99 -18.29 2.12
CA SER A 252 9.41 -18.64 2.05
C SER A 252 9.73 -20.07 2.51
N GLY A 253 8.81 -20.70 3.26
CA GLY A 253 9.00 -22.03 3.84
C GLY A 253 9.72 -22.04 5.20
N MET A 254 10.08 -20.86 5.73
CA MET A 254 10.62 -20.75 7.09
C MET A 254 9.56 -21.05 8.16
N SER A 255 10.01 -21.48 9.35
CA SER A 255 9.11 -21.54 10.51
C SER A 255 8.77 -20.13 10.99
N PRO A 256 7.51 -19.84 11.41
CA PRO A 256 7.11 -18.51 11.83
C PRO A 256 7.97 -17.93 12.96
N ILE A 257 8.28 -16.64 12.88
CA ILE A 257 8.82 -15.85 13.98
C ILE A 257 7.64 -15.43 14.87
N THR A 258 7.65 -15.84 16.13
CA THR A 258 6.54 -15.60 17.07
C THR A 258 6.94 -14.83 18.33
N SER A 259 8.21 -14.46 18.47
CA SER A 259 8.74 -13.65 19.58
C SER A 259 9.86 -12.74 19.08
N SER A 260 10.00 -11.57 19.69
CA SER A 260 11.13 -10.66 19.46
C SER A 260 12.46 -11.21 20.00
N ASP A 261 12.41 -12.20 20.89
CA ASP A 261 13.61 -12.93 21.36
C ASP A 261 14.18 -13.91 20.32
N ASP A 262 13.45 -14.15 19.21
CA ASP A 262 13.95 -14.98 18.11
C ASP A 262 15.12 -14.26 17.42
N PRO A 263 16.31 -14.87 17.28
CA PRO A 263 17.46 -14.21 16.66
C PRO A 263 17.24 -13.80 15.20
N ARG A 264 16.23 -14.38 14.53
CA ARG A 264 15.85 -14.01 13.16
C ARG A 264 15.05 -12.69 13.11
N PHE A 265 14.45 -12.28 14.23
CA PHE A 265 13.60 -11.11 14.31
C PHE A 265 14.35 -9.82 13.97
N GLU A 266 15.52 -9.60 14.58
CA GLU A 266 16.33 -8.39 14.36
C GLU A 266 16.75 -8.25 12.89
N VAL A 267 17.14 -9.35 12.25
CA VAL A 267 17.53 -9.34 10.82
C VAL A 267 16.33 -8.99 9.92
N LEU A 268 15.15 -9.55 10.21
CA LEU A 268 13.92 -9.21 9.48
C LEU A 268 13.51 -7.74 9.73
N ALA A 269 13.62 -7.27 10.96
CA ALA A 269 13.34 -5.90 11.36
C ALA A 269 14.22 -4.90 10.61
N ASP A 270 15.54 -5.13 10.58
CA ASP A 270 16.50 -4.29 9.86
C ASP A 270 16.22 -4.23 8.37
N ALA A 271 15.89 -5.38 7.76
CA ALA A 271 15.59 -5.45 6.34
C ALA A 271 14.29 -4.71 5.99
N LEU A 272 13.24 -4.88 6.82
CA LEU A 272 11.97 -4.18 6.66
C LEU A 272 12.13 -2.67 6.87
N HIS A 273 12.86 -2.27 7.93
CA HIS A 273 13.18 -0.87 8.21
C HIS A 273 13.90 -0.23 7.02
N ALA A 274 14.92 -0.90 6.47
CA ALA A 274 15.69 -0.36 5.36
C ALA A 274 14.85 -0.19 4.07
N VAL A 275 13.86 -1.05 3.81
CA VAL A 275 12.90 -0.86 2.70
C VAL A 275 11.97 0.32 2.99
N CYS A 276 11.41 0.42 4.19
CA CYS A 276 10.54 1.53 4.59
C CYS A 276 11.25 2.88 4.53
N LEU A 277 12.48 2.95 5.04
CA LEU A 277 13.32 4.15 5.01
C LEU A 277 13.61 4.61 3.57
N GLU A 278 13.92 3.67 2.68
CA GLU A 278 14.16 3.98 1.28
C GLU A 278 12.92 4.53 0.59
N LEU A 279 11.74 3.92 0.81
CA LEU A 279 10.47 4.43 0.31
C LEU A 279 10.15 5.82 0.86
N ALA A 280 10.36 6.06 2.15
CA ALA A 280 10.17 7.37 2.78
C ALA A 280 11.08 8.44 2.13
N HIS A 281 12.35 8.11 1.88
CA HIS A 281 13.25 9.00 1.16
C HIS A 281 12.81 9.28 -0.28
N LEU A 282 12.29 8.28 -0.99
CA LEU A 282 11.75 8.47 -2.35
C LEU A 282 10.55 9.41 -2.36
N ILE A 283 9.72 9.42 -1.31
CA ILE A 283 8.62 10.39 -1.16
C ILE A 283 9.17 11.82 -1.05
N VAL A 284 10.11 12.07 -0.13
CA VAL A 284 10.68 13.41 0.05
C VAL A 284 11.44 13.89 -1.19
N LYS A 285 12.19 12.98 -1.85
CA LYS A 285 12.87 13.26 -3.12
C LYS A 285 11.91 13.63 -4.24
N ASP A 286 10.66 13.17 -4.18
CA ASP A 286 9.62 13.52 -5.14
C ASP A 286 8.69 14.64 -4.66
N GLY A 287 9.07 15.34 -3.57
CA GLY A 287 8.29 16.45 -3.01
C GLY A 287 7.93 17.48 -4.08
N GLU A 288 6.69 17.98 -4.07
CA GLU A 288 6.21 18.95 -5.06
C GLU A 288 7.08 20.21 -5.06
N GLY A 289 7.79 20.44 -6.16
CA GLY A 289 8.73 21.56 -6.29
C GLY A 289 10.08 21.37 -5.58
N ALA A 290 10.39 20.16 -5.09
CA ALA A 290 11.66 19.87 -4.44
C ALA A 290 12.84 20.06 -5.42
N SER A 291 13.84 20.83 -4.96
CA SER A 291 15.11 21.03 -5.66
C SER A 291 16.32 20.60 -4.83
N LYS A 292 16.09 20.26 -3.56
CA LYS A 292 17.08 19.79 -2.58
C LYS A 292 16.41 18.74 -1.69
N PHE A 293 17.16 17.71 -1.34
CA PHE A 293 16.79 16.75 -0.30
C PHE A 293 17.45 17.23 1.00
N VAL A 294 16.66 17.34 2.07
CA VAL A 294 17.07 17.83 3.40
C VAL A 294 16.68 16.79 4.42
#